data_AF-A0A3B4GLS5-F1
#
_entry.id   AF-A0A3B4GLS5-F1
#
_cell.length_a   1.000
_cell.length_b   1.000
_cell.length_c   1.000
_cell.angle_alpha   90.00
_cell.angle_beta   90.00
_cell.angle_gamma   90.00
#
_symmetry.space_group_name_H-M   'P 1'
#
loop_
_entity.id
_entity.type
_entity.pdbx_description
1 polymer ?
#
loop_
_entity_poly.entity_id
_entity_poly.type
_entity_poly.pdbx_seq_one_letter_code
_entity_poly.pdbx_strand_id
1 'polypeptide(L)'
;MEFLLGNPYSTPVGQCIERATDGGLQNEDWTLNMEICDIINETDEGPKDAMRALKKRLSGNKNYREVMLALTVLETCVKNCGHRFHVQVANRDFIDGVLVKIISPKANPPTIVQDKVLSLIQVLERSLITQLLQICQLHIHDGNLLFHVVYPKC
;
A
#
# COMPACT_ATOMS: atom_id res chain seq x y z
N MET A 1 19.24 4.81 6.53
CA MET A 1 19.17 4.95 8.01
C MET A 1 17.89 4.28 8.53
N GLU A 2 17.69 2.97 8.26
CA GLU A 2 16.50 2.20 8.69
C GLU A 2 16.71 1.52 10.06
N PHE A 3 17.96 1.41 10.52
CA PHE A 3 18.35 0.67 11.74
C PHE A 3 17.84 1.32 13.04
N LEU A 4 17.50 2.61 13.02
CA LEU A 4 17.05 3.36 14.20
C LEU A 4 15.53 3.28 14.44
N LEU A 5 14.75 2.75 13.48
CA LEU A 5 13.29 2.89 13.50
C LEU A 5 12.56 1.79 14.29
N GLY A 6 13.27 0.88 14.95
CA GLY A 6 12.66 -0.25 15.69
C GLY A 6 11.99 -1.28 14.78
N ASN A 7 11.49 -2.37 15.37
CA ASN A 7 10.81 -3.44 14.64
C ASN A 7 9.47 -2.92 14.05
N PRO A 8 9.22 -3.01 12.73
CA PRO A 8 7.96 -2.57 12.13
C PRO A 8 6.71 -3.26 12.67
N TYR A 9 6.83 -4.44 13.27
CA TYR A 9 5.70 -5.15 13.89
C TYR A 9 5.48 -4.79 15.37
N SER A 10 6.22 -3.82 15.92
CA SER A 10 6.01 -3.34 17.28
C SER A 10 4.99 -2.20 17.38
N THR A 11 4.58 -1.62 16.25
CA THR A 11 3.58 -0.54 16.21
C THR A 11 2.16 -1.13 16.21
N PRO A 12 1.11 -0.38 16.60
CA PRO A 12 -0.26 -0.90 16.64
C PRO A 12 -0.70 -1.50 15.30
N VAL A 13 -0.56 -0.75 14.21
CA VAL A 13 -0.90 -1.23 12.86
C VAL A 13 0.03 -2.36 12.41
N GLY A 14 1.31 -2.33 12.83
CA GLY A 14 2.29 -3.36 12.51
C GLY A 14 1.95 -4.72 13.10
N GLN A 15 1.44 -4.76 14.33
CA GLN A 15 0.96 -5.99 14.97
C GLN A 15 -0.26 -6.56 14.26
N CYS A 16 -1.20 -5.70 13.86
CA CYS A 16 -2.36 -6.13 13.08
C CYS A 16 -1.94 -6.69 11.72
N ILE A 17 -1.01 -6.03 11.00
CA ILE A 17 -0.46 -6.53 9.73
C ILE A 17 0.26 -7.86 9.94
N GLU A 18 1.08 -8.02 10.99
CA GLU A 18 1.79 -9.26 11.26
C GLU A 18 0.82 -10.45 11.38
N ARG A 19 -0.26 -10.26 12.14
CA ARG A 19 -1.33 -11.24 12.36
C ARG A 19 -2.19 -11.48 11.11
N ALA A 20 -2.60 -10.43 10.39
CA ALA A 20 -3.43 -10.52 9.18
C ALA A 20 -2.71 -11.22 8.02
N THR A 21 -1.39 -11.30 8.10
CA THR A 21 -0.53 -11.89 7.06
C THR A 21 0.18 -13.15 7.53
N ASP A 22 -0.30 -13.77 8.61
CA ASP A 22 0.26 -15.03 9.12
C ASP A 22 0.00 -16.18 8.13
N GLY A 23 1.06 -16.92 7.80
CA GLY A 23 1.00 -18.01 6.83
C GLY A 23 0.13 -19.21 7.27
N GLY A 24 -0.23 -19.30 8.54
CA GLY A 24 -1.11 -20.31 9.12
C GLY A 24 -2.60 -19.98 9.03
N LEU A 25 -2.98 -18.76 8.65
CA LEU A 25 -4.38 -18.41 8.40
C LEU A 25 -4.96 -19.31 7.31
N GLN A 26 -6.24 -19.68 7.41
CA GLN A 26 -6.94 -20.46 6.37
C GLN A 26 -7.49 -19.57 5.24
N ASN A 27 -7.91 -18.36 5.56
CA ASN A 27 -8.42 -17.34 4.62
C ASN A 27 -8.02 -15.95 5.12
N GLU A 28 -8.32 -14.92 4.34
CA GLU A 28 -8.16 -13.53 4.76
C GLU A 28 -8.99 -13.21 6.01
N ASP A 29 -8.38 -12.52 6.96
CA ASP A 29 -9.10 -11.93 8.09
C ASP A 29 -9.60 -10.53 7.71
N TRP A 30 -10.79 -10.47 7.12
CA TRP A 30 -11.39 -9.20 6.70
C TRP A 30 -11.65 -8.23 7.85
N THR A 31 -11.90 -8.76 9.06
CA THR A 31 -12.06 -7.93 10.25
C THR A 31 -10.76 -7.18 10.54
N LEU A 32 -9.66 -7.92 10.57
CA LEU A 32 -8.35 -7.34 10.84
C LEU A 32 -7.86 -6.45 9.69
N ASN A 33 -8.21 -6.75 8.44
CA ASN A 33 -7.91 -5.90 7.28
C ASN A 33 -8.61 -4.53 7.37
N MET A 34 -9.86 -4.50 7.82
CA MET A 34 -10.58 -3.23 8.02
C MET A 34 -10.05 -2.47 9.23
N GLU A 35 -9.73 -3.16 10.34
CA GLU A 35 -9.08 -2.55 11.50
C GLU A 35 -7.74 -1.89 11.13
N ILE A 36 -6.96 -2.51 10.24
CA ILE A 36 -5.73 -1.91 9.69
C ILE A 36 -6.05 -0.60 8.94
N CYS A 37 -7.11 -0.56 8.13
CA CYS A 37 -7.52 0.64 7.41
C CYS A 37 -7.95 1.75 8.38
N ASP A 38 -8.68 1.41 9.43
CA ASP A 38 -9.13 2.34 10.46
C ASP A 38 -7.91 2.97 11.16
N ILE A 39 -6.95 2.16 11.62
CA ILE A 39 -5.72 2.67 12.25
C ILE A 39 -4.92 3.57 11.29
N ILE A 40 -4.83 3.21 10.01
CA ILE A 40 -4.14 4.02 8.98
C ILE A 40 -4.82 5.39 8.82
N ASN A 41 -6.14 5.44 8.81
CA ASN A 41 -6.89 6.67 8.58
C ASN A 41 -6.98 7.55 9.83
N GLU A 42 -7.06 6.95 11.02
CA GLU A 42 -7.30 7.66 12.29
C GLU A 42 -6.03 8.15 12.99
N THR A 43 -4.86 7.60 12.65
CA THR A 43 -3.60 7.94 13.32
C THR A 43 -2.62 8.67 12.41
N ASP A 44 -1.74 9.46 13.02
CA ASP A 44 -0.79 10.23 12.24
C ASP A 44 0.32 9.38 11.61
N GLU A 45 0.91 8.49 12.40
CA GLU A 45 1.98 7.57 11.96
C GLU A 45 1.45 6.33 11.21
N GLY A 46 0.14 6.05 11.29
CA GLY A 46 -0.50 4.87 10.71
C GLY A 46 -0.08 4.55 9.29
N PRO A 47 -0.15 5.50 8.33
CA PRO A 47 0.27 5.25 6.95
C PRO A 47 1.73 4.81 6.81
N LYS A 48 2.63 5.47 7.54
CA LYS A 48 4.08 5.22 7.47
C LYS A 48 4.44 3.89 8.13
N ASP A 49 3.87 3.62 9.29
CA ASP A 49 4.12 2.37 10.02
C ASP A 49 3.52 1.16 9.30
N ALA A 50 2.33 1.29 8.71
CA ALA A 50 1.74 0.25 7.88
C ALA A 50 2.64 -0.12 6.70
N MET A 51 3.18 0.89 6.01
CA MET A 51 4.09 0.66 4.88
C MET A 51 5.40 0.00 5.29
N ARG A 52 5.93 0.33 6.46
CA ARG A 52 7.12 -0.35 7.01
C ARG A 52 6.85 -1.83 7.31
N ALA A 53 5.70 -2.14 7.91
CA ALA A 53 5.28 -3.51 8.21
C ALA A 53 5.03 -4.32 6.92
N LEU A 54 4.29 -3.77 5.96
CA LEU A 54 4.05 -4.40 4.66
C LEU A 54 5.35 -4.64 3.88
N LYS A 55 6.25 -3.63 3.83
CA LYS A 55 7.57 -3.78 3.21
C LYS A 55 8.36 -4.91 3.86
N LYS A 56 8.35 -5.03 5.18
CA LYS A 56 9.00 -6.13 5.90
C LYS A 56 8.41 -7.49 5.53
N ARG A 57 7.08 -7.60 5.43
CA ARG A 57 6.40 -8.86 5.08
C ARG A 57 6.67 -9.31 3.65
N LEU A 58 6.74 -8.38 2.71
CA LEU A 58 6.86 -8.64 1.27
C LEU A 58 8.31 -8.83 0.81
N SER A 59 9.27 -8.12 1.42
CA SER A 59 10.65 -8.08 0.93
C SER A 59 11.36 -9.43 1.06
N GLY A 60 11.59 -10.09 -0.07
CA GLY A 60 12.35 -11.35 -0.13
C GLY A 60 11.65 -12.56 0.49
N ASN A 61 10.36 -12.44 0.84
CA ASN A 61 9.60 -13.52 1.44
C ASN A 61 9.25 -14.58 0.40
N LYS A 62 9.58 -15.84 0.72
CA LYS A 62 9.31 -17.01 -0.13
C LYS A 62 8.07 -17.78 0.29
N ASN A 63 7.44 -17.41 1.41
CA ASN A 63 6.14 -17.93 1.79
C ASN A 63 5.06 -17.21 0.98
N TYR A 64 4.68 -17.77 -0.17
CA TYR A 64 3.71 -17.14 -1.06
C TYR A 64 2.32 -16.98 -0.45
N ARG A 65 1.99 -17.73 0.61
CA ARG A 65 0.75 -17.53 1.36
C ARG A 65 0.77 -16.19 2.11
N GLU A 66 1.85 -15.95 2.85
CA GLU A 66 2.09 -14.66 3.51
C GLU A 66 2.14 -13.49 2.52
N VAL A 67 2.81 -13.68 1.38
CA VAL A 67 2.88 -12.65 0.32
C VAL A 67 1.50 -12.34 -0.23
N MET A 68 0.66 -13.35 -0.52
CA MET A 68 -0.69 -13.14 -1.01
C MET A 68 -1.57 -12.41 0.00
N LEU A 69 -1.53 -12.80 1.28
CA LEU A 69 -2.26 -12.13 2.35
C LEU A 69 -1.82 -10.66 2.48
N ALA A 70 -0.51 -10.40 2.44
CA ALA A 70 0.03 -9.04 2.50
C ALA A 70 -0.36 -8.18 1.28
N LEU A 71 -0.38 -8.76 0.08
CA LEU A 71 -0.87 -8.08 -1.12
C LEU A 71 -2.37 -7.78 -1.02
N THR A 72 -3.17 -8.66 -0.41
CA THR A 72 -4.59 -8.40 -0.17
C THR A 72 -4.81 -7.31 0.90
N VAL A 73 -4.03 -7.29 1.98
CA VAL A 73 -4.04 -6.18 2.95
C VAL A 73 -3.73 -4.86 2.25
N LEU A 74 -2.66 -4.82 1.44
CA LEU A 74 -2.25 -3.62 0.72
C LEU A 74 -3.31 -3.15 -0.28
N GLU A 75 -3.91 -4.07 -1.05
CA GLU A 75 -5.04 -3.75 -1.94
C GLU A 75 -6.23 -3.17 -1.18
N THR A 76 -6.56 -3.75 -0.02
CA THR A 76 -7.65 -3.28 0.83
C THR A 76 -7.37 -1.87 1.33
N CYS A 77 -6.14 -1.60 1.78
CA CYS A 77 -5.74 -0.27 2.23
C CYS A 77 -5.81 0.76 1.08
N VAL A 78 -5.37 0.41 -0.13
CA VAL A 78 -5.46 1.30 -1.32
C VAL A 78 -6.91 1.64 -1.70
N LYS A 79 -7.86 0.74 -1.41
CA LYS A 79 -9.29 0.97 -1.71
C LYS A 79 -10.01 1.76 -0.61
N ASN A 80 -9.54 1.68 0.64
CA ASN A 80 -10.27 2.18 1.81
C ASN A 80 -9.53 3.31 2.57
N CYS A 81 -8.27 3.60 2.23
CA CYS A 81 -7.49 4.65 2.89
C CYS A 81 -7.42 5.93 2.06
N GLY A 82 -7.12 7.04 2.75
CA GLY A 82 -7.01 8.36 2.15
C GLY A 82 -5.66 8.64 1.47
N HIS A 83 -5.55 9.86 0.94
CA HIS A 83 -4.38 10.38 0.24
C HIS A 83 -3.06 10.19 1.00
N ARG A 84 -3.08 10.34 2.33
CA ARG A 84 -1.91 10.16 3.21
C ARG A 84 -1.26 8.79 3.04
N PHE A 85 -2.06 7.74 2.85
CA PHE A 85 -1.57 6.39 2.57
C PHE A 85 -1.11 6.23 1.12
N HIS A 86 -1.89 6.75 0.17
CA HIS A 86 -1.56 6.61 -1.25
C HIS A 86 -0.21 7.23 -1.62
N VAL A 87 0.15 8.36 -1.02
CA VAL A 87 1.49 8.98 -1.20
C VAL A 87 2.61 8.03 -0.75
N GLN A 88 2.40 7.27 0.33
CA GLN A 88 3.39 6.30 0.81
C GLN A 88 3.51 5.10 -0.13
N VAL A 89 2.38 4.61 -0.69
CA VAL A 89 2.38 3.46 -1.61
C VAL A 89 2.94 3.83 -2.98
N ALA A 90 2.68 5.06 -3.45
CA ALA A 90 3.21 5.60 -4.71
C ALA A 90 4.70 5.92 -4.67
N ASN A 91 5.39 5.61 -3.56
CA ASN A 91 6.82 5.79 -3.45
C ASN A 91 7.58 4.81 -4.35
N ARG A 92 8.48 5.33 -5.20
CA ARG A 92 9.31 4.54 -6.10
C ARG A 92 10.13 3.46 -5.38
N ASP A 93 10.66 3.75 -4.19
CA ASP A 93 11.42 2.78 -3.41
C ASP A 93 10.57 1.58 -2.98
N PHE A 94 9.26 1.78 -2.82
CA PHE A 94 8.34 0.69 -2.54
C PHE A 94 7.97 -0.08 -3.82
N ILE A 95 7.59 0.63 -4.89
CA ILE A 95 7.19 0.01 -6.16
C ILE A 95 8.36 -0.78 -6.76
N ASP A 96 9.49 -0.12 -7.04
CA ASP A 96 10.67 -0.74 -7.66
C ASP A 96 11.38 -1.68 -6.68
N GLY A 97 11.46 -1.27 -5.41
CA GLY A 97 12.24 -1.97 -4.40
C GLY A 97 11.56 -3.20 -3.82
N VAL A 98 10.22 -3.31 -3.91
CA VAL A 98 9.41 -4.39 -3.33
C VAL A 98 8.53 -5.05 -4.39
N LEU A 99 7.55 -4.34 -4.95
CA LEU A 99 6.52 -4.96 -5.81
C LEU A 99 7.12 -5.53 -7.10
N VAL A 100 7.94 -4.75 -7.80
CA VAL A 100 8.61 -5.20 -9.04
C VAL A 100 9.57 -6.36 -8.75
N LYS A 101 10.23 -6.38 -7.59
CA LYS A 101 11.12 -7.48 -7.21
C LYS A 101 10.38 -8.78 -6.96
N ILE A 102 9.16 -8.74 -6.40
CA ILE A 102 8.33 -9.93 -6.18
C ILE A 102 8.09 -10.67 -7.50
N ILE A 103 7.79 -9.94 -8.58
CA ILE A 103 7.51 -10.52 -9.90
C ILE A 103 8.73 -10.63 -10.81
N SER A 104 9.94 -10.33 -10.30
CA SER A 104 11.14 -10.39 -11.12
C SER A 104 11.43 -11.82 -11.60
N PRO A 105 12.02 -12.00 -12.79
CA PRO A 105 12.40 -13.33 -13.29
C PRO A 105 13.29 -14.10 -12.31
N LYS A 106 14.11 -13.38 -11.53
CA LYS A 106 14.97 -13.96 -10.49
C LYS A 106 14.18 -14.51 -9.29
N ALA A 107 13.06 -13.88 -8.94
CA ALA A 107 12.19 -14.34 -7.86
C ALA A 107 11.32 -15.53 -8.29
N ASN A 108 11.00 -15.62 -9.59
CA ASN A 108 10.22 -16.68 -10.22
C ASN A 108 9.01 -17.14 -9.39
N PRO A 109 8.11 -16.22 -8.99
CA PRO A 109 6.97 -16.58 -8.15
C PRO A 109 5.90 -17.34 -8.96
N PRO A 110 4.98 -18.06 -8.29
CA PRO A 110 3.80 -18.64 -8.92
C PRO A 110 2.97 -17.58 -9.68
N THR A 111 2.35 -17.97 -10.80
CA THR A 111 1.56 -17.08 -11.66
C THR A 111 0.49 -16.30 -10.89
N ILE A 112 -0.19 -16.94 -9.93
CA ILE A 112 -1.20 -16.29 -9.09
C ILE A 112 -0.66 -15.07 -8.32
N VAL A 113 0.60 -15.10 -7.89
CA VAL A 113 1.26 -13.97 -7.22
C VAL A 113 1.59 -12.87 -8.23
N GLN A 114 2.03 -13.26 -9.44
CA GLN A 114 2.30 -12.31 -10.52
C GLN A 114 1.03 -11.54 -10.90
N ASP A 115 -0.07 -12.27 -11.13
CA ASP A 115 -1.37 -11.69 -11.49
C ASP A 115 -1.87 -10.75 -10.39
N LYS A 116 -1.70 -11.13 -9.11
CA LYS A 116 -2.10 -10.29 -7.98
C LYS A 116 -1.30 -8.99 -7.92
N VAL A 117 0.02 -9.03 -8.12
CA VAL A 117 0.86 -7.82 -8.15
C VAL A 117 0.49 -6.93 -9.34
N LEU A 118 0.29 -7.50 -10.53
CA LEU A 118 -0.12 -6.74 -11.71
C LEU A 118 -1.49 -6.07 -11.51
N SER A 119 -2.45 -6.81 -10.93
CA SER A 119 -3.76 -6.27 -10.57
C SER A 119 -3.64 -5.13 -9.56
N LEU A 120 -2.78 -5.26 -8.55
CA LEU A 120 -2.54 -4.22 -7.57
C LEU A 120 -1.94 -2.95 -8.21
N ILE A 121 -0.98 -3.09 -9.13
CA ILE A 121 -0.40 -1.96 -9.86
C ILE A 121 -1.50 -1.22 -10.64
N GLN A 122 -2.38 -1.94 -11.32
CA GLN A 122 -3.52 -1.35 -12.02
C GLN A 122 -4.50 -0.63 -11.08
N VAL A 123 -4.75 -1.17 -9.88
CA VAL A 123 -5.59 -0.51 -8.87
C VAL A 123 -4.92 0.77 -8.36
N LEU A 124 -3.61 0.74 -8.12
CA LEU A 124 -2.84 1.93 -7.70
C LEU A 124 -2.91 3.05 -8.72
N GLU A 125 -2.71 2.74 -10.01
CA GLU A 125 -2.85 3.71 -11.10
C GLU A 125 -4.23 4.37 -11.09
N ARG A 126 -5.30 3.57 -10.94
CA ARG A 126 -6.67 4.09 -10.89
C ARG A 126 -6.91 4.97 -9.66
N SER A 127 -6.53 4.51 -8.47
CA SER A 127 -6.71 5.27 -7.22
C SER A 127 -5.96 6.61 -7.24
N LEU A 128 -4.76 6.65 -7.80
CA LEU A 128 -3.98 7.88 -7.96
C LEU A 128 -4.63 8.84 -8.96
N ILE A 129 -5.11 8.34 -10.11
CA ILE A 129 -5.84 9.15 -11.09
C ILE A 129 -7.12 9.72 -10.48
N THR A 130 -7.90 8.92 -9.75
CA THR A 130 -9.12 9.40 -9.08
C THR A 130 -8.83 10.49 -8.05
N GLN A 131 -7.74 10.38 -7.29
CA GLN A 131 -7.31 11.44 -6.37
C GLN A 131 -6.84 12.70 -7.08
N LEU A 132 -6.09 12.59 -8.19
CA LEU A 132 -5.73 13.75 -9.02
C LEU A 132 -6.98 14.44 -9.57
N LEU A 133 -8.03 13.69 -9.95
CA LEU A 133 -9.31 14.25 -10.37
C LEU A 133 -10.08 14.91 -9.22
N GLN A 134 -9.96 14.41 -7.98
CA GLN A 134 -10.57 15.03 -6.79
C GLN A 134 -9.85 16.30 -6.33
N ILE A 135 -8.52 16.37 -6.46
CA ILE A 135 -7.74 17.60 -6.26
C ILE A 135 -8.10 18.63 -7.35
N CYS A 136 -8.38 18.16 -8.56
CA CYS A 136 -8.96 18.94 -9.65
C CYS A 136 -10.49 19.12 -9.54
N GLN A 137 -11.05 19.29 -8.33
CA GLN A 137 -12.37 19.90 -8.23
C GLN A 137 -12.30 21.32 -8.82
N LEU A 138 -12.77 21.42 -10.06
CA LEU A 138 -12.94 22.66 -10.81
C LEU A 138 -13.68 23.69 -9.95
N HIS A 139 -12.97 24.69 -9.44
CA HIS A 139 -13.60 25.94 -9.05
C HIS A 139 -13.80 26.76 -10.32
N ILE A 140 -15.04 26.91 -10.77
CA ILE A 140 -15.40 27.92 -11.76
C ILE A 140 -15.40 29.26 -11.02
N HIS A 141 -14.31 30.00 -11.11
CA HIS A 141 -14.28 31.42 -10.79
C HIS A 141 -14.28 32.20 -12.10
N ASP A 142 -15.33 33.00 -12.32
CA ASP A 142 -15.42 33.98 -13.40
C ASP A 142 -15.16 33.46 -14.82
N GLY A 143 -15.61 32.23 -15.10
CA GLY A 143 -15.67 31.70 -16.47
C GLY A 143 -14.33 31.27 -17.09
N ASN A 144 -13.23 31.24 -16.34
CA ASN A 144 -11.93 30.77 -16.84
C ASN A 144 -11.51 29.44 -16.20
N LEU A 145 -11.29 28.40 -17.02
CA LEU A 145 -10.57 27.18 -16.62
C LEU A 145 -9.07 27.51 -16.50
N LEU A 146 -8.55 27.66 -15.28
CA LEU A 146 -7.11 27.73 -15.06
C LEU A 146 -6.61 26.37 -14.56
N PHE A 147 -5.94 25.62 -15.45
CA PHE A 147 -5.20 24.41 -15.11
C PHE A 147 -3.87 24.80 -14.45
N HIS A 148 -3.85 24.98 -13.13
CA HIS A 148 -2.59 24.94 -12.38
C HIS A 148 -2.36 23.50 -11.91
N VAL A 149 -1.53 22.77 -12.64
CA VAL A 149 -0.98 21.49 -12.17
C VAL A 149 -0.01 21.80 -11.03
N VAL A 150 -0.50 21.83 -9.80
CA VAL A 150 0.36 21.85 -8.61
C VAL A 150 0.83 20.42 -8.40
N TYR A 151 1.93 20.04 -9.04
CA TYR A 151 2.70 18.90 -8.56
C TYR A 151 3.22 19.28 -7.17
N PRO A 152 2.93 18.52 -6.09
CA PRO A 152 3.75 18.62 -4.91
C PRO A 152 5.16 18.21 -5.35
N LYS A 153 6.07 19.19 -5.39
CA LYS A 153 7.49 18.91 -5.50
C LYS A 153 7.84 18.04 -4.28
N CYS A 154 8.43 16.89 -4.54
CA CYS A 154 9.08 16.06 -3.53
C CYS A 154 10.01 16.89 -2.64
#